data_AF-A0A350J8W0-F1
#
_entry.id   AF-A0A350J8W0-F1
#
_cell.length_a   1.000
_cell.length_b   1.000
_cell.length_c   1.000
_cell.angle_alpha   90.00
_cell.angle_beta   90.00
_cell.angle_gamma   90.00
#
_symmetry.space_group_name_H-M   'P 1'
#
loop_
_entity.id
_entity.type
_entity.pdbx_description
1 polymer ?
#
loop_
_entity_poly.entity_id
_entity_poly.type
_entity_poly.pdbx_seq_one_letter_code
_entity_poly.pdbx_strand_id
1 'polypeptide(L)' 'VEDNGIGMTPDQIKELFENDITDKHGIGVKNVNDRIKIYFGEQYGITVESEPDEGTTVSIRIPKITEEDHYEKR' A
#
# COMPACT_ATOMS: atom_id res chain seq x y z
N VAL A 1 0.26 -10.35 -0.64
CA VAL A 1 1.58 -10.90 -0.25
C VAL A 1 1.53 -11.12 1.24
N GLU A 2 1.97 -12.27 1.72
CA GLU A 2 1.89 -12.63 3.14
C GLU A 2 3.28 -13.11 3.60
N ASP A 3 3.66 -12.72 4.81
CA ASP A 3 4.83 -13.23 5.52
C ASP A 3 4.46 -13.68 6.93
N ASN A 4 5.23 -14.65 7.44
CA ASN A 4 5.11 -15.21 8.79
C ASN A 4 6.16 -14.63 9.75
N GLY A 5 6.53 -13.36 9.55
CA GLY A 5 7.47 -12.65 10.42
C GLY A 5 6.87 -12.29 11.78
N ILE A 6 7.56 -11.41 12.51
CA ILE A 6 7.12 -10.94 13.84
C ILE A 6 5.87 -10.03 13.80
N GLY A 7 5.37 -9.72 12.61
CA GLY A 7 4.27 -8.76 12.42
C GLY A 7 4.62 -7.34 12.85
N MET A 8 3.57 -6.52 12.97
CA MET A 8 3.62 -5.10 13.30
C MET A 8 2.46 -4.75 14.22
N THR A 9 2.69 -3.81 15.15
CA THR A 9 1.63 -3.23 15.95
C THR A 9 0.76 -2.27 15.11
N PRO A 10 -0.48 -1.96 15.55
CA PRO A 10 -1.31 -0.96 14.89
C PRO A 10 -0.64 0.41 14.74
N ASP A 11 0.19 0.82 15.71
CA ASP A 11 0.94 2.07 15.65
C ASP A 11 2.03 2.02 14.58
N GLN A 12 2.74 0.88 14.43
CA GLN A 12 3.71 0.69 13.36
C GLN A 12 3.05 0.69 11.97
N ILE A 13 1.85 0.09 11.85
CA ILE A 13 1.07 0.15 10.61
C ILE A 13 0.68 1.60 10.31
N LYS A 14 0.23 2.36 11.31
CA LYS A 14 -0.15 3.76 11.15
C LYS A 14 1.05 4.61 10.70
N GLU A 15 2.19 4.43 11.35
CA GLU A 15 3.46 5.09 11.00
C GLU A 15 3.89 4.81 9.55
N LEU A 16 3.60 3.62 9.01
CA LEU A 16 3.89 3.24 7.63
C LEU A 16 3.20 4.14 6.60
N PHE A 17 2.00 4.64 6.93
CA PHE A 17 1.18 5.48 6.06
C PHE A 17 1.26 6.97 6.38
N GLU A 18 1.58 7.33 7.62
CA GLU A 18 1.59 8.72 8.10
C GLU A 18 2.95 9.41 8.01
N ASN A 19 4.07 8.69 8.16
CA ASN A 19 5.37 9.36 8.32
C ASN A 19 5.92 9.94 7.01
N ASP A 20 6.27 11.23 7.07
CA ASP A 20 7.08 11.91 6.08
C ASP A 20 8.56 11.53 6.24
N ILE A 21 9.02 10.62 5.38
CA ILE A 21 10.40 10.53 4.83
C ILE A 21 11.57 10.27 5.82
N THR A 22 11.41 10.43 7.14
CA THR A 22 12.55 10.41 8.07
C THR A 22 13.04 9.01 8.41
N ASP A 23 12.18 7.98 8.32
CA ASP A 23 12.56 6.60 8.61
C ASP A 23 12.49 5.70 7.37
N LYS A 24 13.64 5.15 7.01
CA LYS A 24 13.92 4.39 5.78
C LYS A 24 13.00 3.19 5.52
N HIS A 25 12.18 2.77 6.49
CA HIS A 25 11.40 1.53 6.42
C HIS A 25 9.99 1.70 5.83
N GLY A 26 9.41 2.92 5.80
CA GLY A 26 8.03 3.16 5.33
C GLY A 26 7.88 3.92 4.01
N ILE A 27 8.96 4.53 3.51
CA ILE A 27 8.95 5.42 2.33
C ILE A 27 8.41 4.72 1.08
N GLY A 28 8.75 3.44 0.90
CA GLY A 28 8.34 2.67 -0.27
C GLY A 28 6.82 2.46 -0.35
N VAL A 29 6.20 2.02 0.74
CA VAL A 29 4.78 1.70 0.79
C VAL A 29 3.94 2.96 0.62
N LYS A 30 4.26 4.04 1.34
CA LYS A 30 3.58 5.33 1.21
C LYS A 30 3.66 5.87 -0.22
N ASN A 31 4.85 5.90 -0.82
CA ASN A 31 5.01 6.40 -2.19
C ASN A 31 4.20 5.60 -3.21
N VAL A 32 4.15 4.27 -3.08
CA VAL A 32 3.37 3.44 -4.00
C VAL A 32 1.87 3.66 -3.77
N ASN A 33 1.43 3.70 -2.51
CA ASN A 33 0.04 3.97 -2.15
C ASN A 33 -0.43 5.33 -2.69
N ASP A 34 0.33 6.40 -2.43
CA ASP A 34 0.02 7.76 -2.87
C ASP A 34 -0.07 7.82 -4.40
N ARG A 35 0.85 7.16 -5.12
CA ARG A 35 0.80 7.09 -6.59
C ARG A 35 -0.44 6.34 -7.09
N ILE A 36 -0.76 5.18 -6.51
CA ILE A 36 -1.95 4.41 -6.91
C ILE A 36 -3.21 5.27 -6.73
N LYS A 37 -3.33 5.98 -5.60
CA LYS A 37 -4.44 6.89 -5.33
C LYS A 37 -4.50 8.05 -6.31
N ILE A 38 -3.37 8.68 -6.63
CA ILE A 38 -3.29 9.76 -7.62
C ILE A 38 -3.74 9.28 -9.02
N TYR A 39 -3.35 8.06 -9.43
CA TYR A 39 -3.66 7.56 -10.78
C TYR A 39 -5.06 6.99 -10.92
N PHE A 40 -5.62 6.38 -9.87
CA PHE A 40 -6.85 5.59 -9.95
C PHE A 40 -7.96 6.04 -9.00
N GLY A 41 -7.67 6.91 -8.04
CA GLY A 41 -8.58 7.44 -7.03
C GLY A 41 -8.45 6.78 -5.66
N GLU A 42 -9.01 7.43 -4.62
CA GLU A 42 -8.88 7.04 -3.20
C GLU A 42 -9.40 5.64 -2.84
N GLN A 43 -10.23 5.05 -3.69
CA GLN A 43 -10.75 3.70 -3.51
C GLN A 43 -9.71 2.59 -3.81
N TYR A 44 -8.57 2.97 -4.38
CA TYR A 44 -7.44 2.09 -4.71
C TYR A 44 -6.24 2.42 -3.82
N GLY A 45 -5.30 1.48 -3.69
CA GLY A 45 -4.12 1.68 -2.85
C GLY A 45 -3.56 0.39 -2.29
N ILE A 46 -2.79 0.54 -1.22
CA ILE A 46 -2.22 -0.55 -0.43
C ILE A 46 -2.95 -0.65 0.90
N THR A 47 -3.25 -1.88 1.31
CA THR A 47 -3.75 -2.22 2.65
C THR A 47 -2.76 -3.15 3.32
N VAL A 48 -2.48 -2.91 4.60
CA VAL A 48 -1.60 -3.74 5.41
C VAL A 48 -2.38 -4.22 6.63
N GLU A 49 -2.41 -5.54 6.81
CA GLU A 49 -2.99 -6.21 7.95
C GLU A 49 -1.86 -6.99 8.62
N SER A 50 -1.66 -6.81 9.91
CA SER A 50 -0.58 -7.48 10.63
C SER A 50 -0.94 -7.63 12.09
N GLU A 51 -0.56 -8.78 12.65
CA GLU A 51 -0.68 -9.05 14.07
C GLU A 51 0.71 -9.40 14.62
N PRO A 52 1.10 -8.85 15.78
CA PRO A 52 2.37 -9.19 16.42
C PRO A 52 2.51 -10.71 16.63
N ASP A 53 3.68 -11.23 16.29
CA ASP A 53 4.04 -12.66 16.33
C ASP A 53 3.24 -13.60 15.40
N GLU A 54 2.32 -13.07 14.57
CA GLU A 54 1.59 -13.86 13.57
C GLU A 54 2.04 -13.58 12.13
N GLY A 55 2.51 -12.36 11.84
CA GLY A 55 3.03 -11.98 10.52
C GLY A 55 2.34 -10.78 9.90
N THR A 56 2.52 -10.58 8.59
CA THR A 56 1.98 -9.44 7.85
C THR A 56 1.38 -9.87 6.52
N THR A 57 0.20 -9.34 6.20
CA THR A 57 -0.44 -9.41 4.90
C THR A 57 -0.51 -8.02 4.27
N VAL A 58 0.02 -7.91 3.04
CA VAL A 58 -0.04 -6.69 2.21
C VAL A 58 -0.88 -6.96 0.97
N SER A 59 -1.94 -6.17 0.81
CA SER A 59 -2.90 -6.22 -0.28
C SER A 59 -2.83 -4.97 -1.14
N ILE A 60 -2.85 -5.13 -2.48
CA ILE A 60 -2.83 -4.01 -3.42
C ILE A 60 -4.13 -4.06 -4.24
N ARG A 61 -4.88 -2.98 -4.25
CA ARG A 61 -6.10 -2.82 -5.06
C ARG A 61 -5.83 -1.83 -6.19
N ILE A 62 -5.97 -2.29 -7.43
CA ILE A 62 -5.86 -1.49 -8.65
C ILE A 62 -7.03 -1.79 -9.59
N PRO A 63 -7.43 -0.87 -10.47
CA PRO A 63 -8.45 -1.15 -11.47
C PRO A 63 -7.95 -2.19 -12.46
N LYS A 64 -8.87 -3.00 -12.97
CA LYS A 64 -8.59 -3.87 -14.11
C LYS A 64 -8.51 -2.99 -15.37
N ILE A 65 -7.31 -2.77 -15.87
CA ILE A 65 -7.09 -2.06 -17.13
C ILE A 65 -7.32 -3.05 -18.27
N THR A 66 -8.23 -2.70 -19.17
CA THR A 66 -8.52 -3.41 -20.42
C THR A 66 -7.84 -2.67 -21.58
N GLU A 67 -7.70 -3.32 -22.74
CA GLU A 67 -7.08 -2.70 -23.92
C GLU A 67 -7.80 -1.40 -24.36
N GLU A 68 -9.09 -1.27 -24.04
CA GLU A 68 -9.92 -0.10 -24.34
C GLU A 68 -9.56 1.13 -23.48
N ASP A 69 -9.16 0.92 -22.23
CA ASP A 69 -8.79 2.01 -21.30
C ASP A 69 -7.52 2.78 -21.72
N HIS A 70 -6.69 2.20 -22.61
CA HIS A 70 -5.48 2.82 -23.12
C HIS A 70 -5.73 3.88 -24.20
N TYR A 71 -6.91 3.89 -24.84
CA TYR A 71 -7.23 4.81 -25.94
C TYR A 71 -7.92 6.10 -25.49
N GLU A 72 -8.51 6.16 -24.29
CA GLU A 72 -9.18 7.36 -23.78
C GLU A 72 -8.22 8.44 -23.21
N LYS A 73 -6.92 8.14 -23.09
CA LYS A 73 -5.90 9.08 -22.57
C LYS A 73 -5.11 9.85 -23.65
N ARG A 74 -5.60 9.98 -24.89
CA ARG A 74 -4.94 10.79 -25.96
C ARG A 74 -5.73 12.03 -26.35
#